data_AF-A0A7V6PF11-F1
#
_entry.id   AF-A0A7V6PF11-F1
#
_cell.length_a   1.000
_cell.length_b   1.000
_cell.length_c   1.000
_cell.angle_alpha   90.00
_cell.angle_beta   90.00
_cell.angle_gamma   90.00
#
_symmetry.space_group_name_H-M   'P 1'
#
loop_
_entity.id
_entity.type
_entity.pdbx_description
1 polymer ?
#
loop_
_entity_poly.entity_id
_entity_poly.type
_entity_poly.pdbx_seq_one_letter_code
_entity_poly.pdbx_strand_id
1 'polypeptide(L)'
;MDVIEMTIAPESSITVAHGNLVDGNTSLGCMTEWTGATRIASGANIDFSAYGGGIRNLQDATPGNGGTVSWATRPLRLYGAVFSGQFVNSAGGELIKGSLDTLLLNGDSSGFTGTTTVAGGELIVGDTNNSNARLGGTISILSGATLGGYGSVGETTVLAGGVLSPGNSIGTLTVDGSLQLASGSTFGVEIAGNGSSDRVNVRSMATISGGTVAVTAMALKLVIKTARTISSCTLIRVLAERLILLRRDRPFLT
;
A
#
# COMPACT_ATOMS: atom_id res chain seq x y z
N MET A 1 15.23 27.05 21.83
CA MET A 1 14.75 26.25 22.97
C MET A 1 14.33 24.93 22.37
N ASP A 2 15.22 23.93 22.40
CA ASP A 2 14.89 22.59 21.90
C ASP A 2 13.97 21.92 22.92
N VAL A 3 12.79 21.49 22.47
CA VAL A 3 11.85 20.73 23.28
C VAL A 3 12.18 19.25 23.07
N ILE A 4 12.99 18.68 23.98
CA ILE A 4 13.56 17.32 23.81
C ILE A 4 12.68 16.23 24.43
N GLU A 5 11.67 16.57 25.24
CA GLU A 5 10.79 15.57 25.87
C GLU A 5 9.34 16.06 25.87
N MET A 6 8.63 15.82 24.77
CA MET A 6 7.17 15.97 24.73
C MET A 6 6.57 14.56 24.74
N THR A 7 5.99 14.15 25.85
CA THR A 7 5.01 13.06 25.88
C THR A 7 3.78 13.56 25.14
N ILE A 8 3.78 13.46 23.81
CA ILE A 8 2.70 14.01 23.01
C ILE A 8 1.48 13.09 23.11
N ALA A 9 0.35 13.62 23.57
CA ALA A 9 -0.89 12.87 23.67
C ALA A 9 -1.26 12.26 22.29
N PRO A 10 -1.91 11.08 22.24
CA PRO A 10 -2.23 10.38 21.00
C PRO A 10 -3.07 11.19 19.99
N GLU A 11 -3.72 12.27 20.42
CA GLU A 11 -4.50 13.18 19.55
C GLU A 11 -3.76 14.45 19.10
N SER A 12 -2.48 14.58 19.44
CA SER A 12 -1.69 15.71 18.99
C SER A 12 -1.60 15.79 17.48
N SER A 13 -1.66 17.00 16.95
CA SER A 13 -1.49 17.21 15.52
C SER A 13 -0.65 18.43 15.18
N ILE A 14 0.10 18.30 14.11
CA ILE A 14 0.69 19.40 13.37
C ILE A 14 -0.13 19.51 12.09
N THR A 15 -0.69 20.69 11.81
CA THR A 15 -1.43 20.93 10.56
C THR A 15 -0.80 22.10 9.81
N VAL A 16 -0.34 21.84 8.60
CA VAL A 16 0.11 22.87 7.66
C VAL A 16 -1.03 23.17 6.71
N ALA A 17 -1.79 24.22 7.02
CA ALA A 17 -2.95 24.61 6.23
C ALA A 17 -2.55 25.37 4.95
N HIS A 18 -1.46 26.14 5.01
CA HIS A 18 -0.97 26.96 3.91
C HIS A 18 0.55 27.16 4.03
N GLY A 19 1.21 27.48 2.91
CA GLY A 19 2.63 27.86 2.89
C GLY A 19 3.59 26.70 3.13
N ASN A 20 4.81 27.03 3.57
CA ASN A 20 5.91 26.06 3.71
C ASN A 20 6.32 25.96 5.18
N LEU A 21 6.28 24.75 5.74
CA LEU A 21 6.90 24.42 7.02
C LEU A 21 8.23 23.71 6.76
N VAL A 22 9.33 24.37 7.09
CA VAL A 22 10.69 23.90 6.77
C VAL A 22 11.37 23.39 8.04
N ASP A 23 12.02 22.24 7.95
CA ASP A 23 12.93 21.75 8.99
C ASP A 23 14.26 22.51 8.92
N GLY A 24 14.44 23.47 9.82
CA GLY A 24 15.64 24.31 9.87
C GLY A 24 16.83 23.69 10.61
N ASN A 25 16.60 22.67 11.45
CA ASN A 25 17.61 22.17 12.39
C ASN A 25 17.30 20.77 12.97
N THR A 26 16.61 19.88 12.26
CA THR A 26 16.17 18.53 12.69
C THR A 26 14.99 18.49 13.66
N SER A 27 14.68 19.61 14.34
CA SER A 27 13.63 19.64 15.36
C SER A 27 12.25 19.28 14.79
N LEU A 28 11.95 19.68 13.54
CA LEU A 28 10.68 19.31 12.91
C LEU A 28 10.58 17.80 12.68
N GLY A 29 11.65 17.19 12.17
CA GLY A 29 11.72 15.74 11.96
C GLY A 29 11.47 14.98 13.25
N CYS A 30 12.11 15.38 14.35
CA CYS A 30 11.84 14.79 15.65
C CYS A 30 10.38 14.98 16.09
N MET A 31 9.81 16.18 15.95
CA MET A 31 8.41 16.44 16.34
C MET A 31 7.40 15.57 15.57
N THR A 32 7.59 15.43 14.25
CA THR A 32 6.67 14.66 13.40
C THR A 32 6.77 13.15 13.62
N GLU A 33 7.87 12.66 14.22
CA GLU A 33 7.99 11.26 14.67
C GLU A 33 7.22 10.94 15.94
N TRP A 34 6.80 11.94 16.72
CA TRP A 34 6.06 11.73 17.97
C TRP A 34 4.63 12.27 17.94
N THR A 35 4.31 13.11 16.97
CA THR A 35 2.97 13.69 16.82
C THR A 35 1.95 12.63 16.36
N GLY A 36 0.75 12.66 16.94
CA GLY A 36 -0.34 11.73 16.61
C GLY A 36 -0.83 11.81 15.17
N ALA A 37 -0.80 13.00 14.56
CA ALA A 37 -1.04 13.22 13.14
C ALA A 37 -0.26 14.44 12.59
N THR A 38 0.37 14.28 11.43
CA THR A 38 0.92 15.40 10.65
C THR A 38 0.05 15.59 9.41
N ARG A 39 -0.72 16.67 9.36
CA ARG A 39 -1.68 16.98 8.31
C ARG A 39 -1.16 18.06 7.39
N ILE A 40 -1.32 17.86 6.09
CA ILE A 40 -0.92 18.84 5.07
C ILE A 40 -2.10 19.11 4.15
N ALA A 41 -2.50 20.37 4.04
CA ALA A 41 -3.54 20.77 3.10
C ALA A 41 -2.99 20.88 1.67
N SER A 42 -3.87 20.73 0.70
CA SER A 42 -3.56 21.02 -0.70
C SER A 42 -2.93 22.42 -0.86
N GLY A 43 -1.81 22.50 -1.57
CA GLY A 43 -1.02 23.72 -1.76
C GLY A 43 -0.08 24.10 -0.60
N ALA A 44 -0.16 23.42 0.55
CA ALA A 44 0.82 23.54 1.62
C ALA A 44 1.97 22.54 1.45
N ASN A 45 3.12 22.85 2.04
CA ASN A 45 4.35 22.08 1.90
C ASN A 45 5.00 21.82 3.27
N ILE A 46 5.48 20.60 3.48
CA ILE A 46 6.49 20.29 4.50
C ILE A 46 7.82 20.02 3.78
N ASP A 47 8.88 20.68 4.22
CA ASP A 47 10.20 20.63 3.60
C ASP A 47 11.26 20.11 4.58
N PHE A 48 11.73 18.89 4.30
CA PHE A 48 12.81 18.20 4.99
C PHE A 48 14.10 18.18 4.15
N SER A 49 14.23 19.02 3.13
CA SER A 49 15.35 18.97 2.17
C SER A 49 16.72 19.09 2.83
N ALA A 50 16.87 19.87 3.89
CA ALA A 50 18.15 20.06 4.56
C ALA A 50 18.59 18.84 5.41
N TYR A 51 17.65 18.14 6.06
CA TYR A 51 17.98 17.17 7.12
C TYR A 51 17.34 15.79 6.98
N GLY A 52 16.45 15.58 6.01
CA GLY A 52 15.55 14.43 6.03
C GLY A 52 14.62 14.50 7.25
N GLY A 53 13.98 13.39 7.59
CA GLY A 53 13.10 13.38 8.76
C GLY A 53 12.27 12.11 8.86
N GLY A 54 11.36 12.08 9.84
CA GLY A 54 10.41 11.01 10.01
C GLY A 54 9.01 11.54 10.31
N ILE A 55 7.98 10.92 9.76
CA ILE A 55 6.57 11.26 10.05
C ILE A 55 5.84 10.00 10.48
N ARG A 56 5.37 9.99 11.73
CA ARG A 56 4.62 8.87 12.31
C ARG A 56 3.32 8.58 11.58
N ASN A 57 2.53 9.61 11.34
CA ASN A 57 1.18 9.50 10.82
C ASN A 57 0.90 10.65 9.85
N LEU A 58 1.30 10.49 8.59
CA LEU A 58 1.09 11.50 7.55
C LEU A 58 -0.36 11.44 7.06
N GLN A 59 -1.01 12.59 6.94
CA GLN A 59 -2.42 12.66 6.53
C GLN A 59 -2.67 13.87 5.65
N ASP A 60 -3.71 13.77 4.83
CA ASP A 60 -4.31 14.94 4.22
C ASP A 60 -5.00 15.79 5.29
N ALA A 61 -4.91 17.12 5.20
CA ALA A 61 -5.75 17.98 6.05
C ALA A 61 -7.24 17.88 5.67
N THR A 62 -7.52 17.60 4.39
CA THR A 62 -8.84 17.24 3.88
C THR A 62 -8.68 15.97 3.07
N PRO A 63 -9.41 14.88 3.37
CA PRO A 63 -9.23 13.60 2.67
C PRO A 63 -9.23 13.75 1.14
N GLY A 64 -8.25 13.12 0.47
CA GLY A 64 -8.10 13.20 -0.98
C GLY A 64 -7.39 14.46 -1.48
N ASN A 65 -7.04 15.40 -0.60
CA ASN A 65 -6.50 16.71 -0.94
C ASN A 65 -5.24 17.03 -0.10
N GLY A 66 -4.23 16.15 -0.21
CA GLY A 66 -2.95 16.32 0.46
C GLY A 66 -2.07 17.38 -0.20
N GLY A 67 -1.17 17.97 0.58
CA GLY A 67 -0.14 18.89 0.07
C GLY A 67 1.13 18.18 -0.40
N THR A 68 2.27 18.86 -0.32
CA THR A 68 3.57 18.31 -0.73
C THR A 68 4.43 17.98 0.48
N VAL A 69 5.10 16.84 0.45
CA VAL A 69 6.27 16.59 1.31
C VAL A 69 7.51 16.53 0.43
N SER A 70 8.52 17.32 0.79
CA SER A 70 9.77 17.40 0.05
C SER A 70 10.97 17.04 0.92
N TRP A 71 11.95 16.38 0.32
CA TRP A 71 13.25 16.11 0.91
C TRP A 71 14.32 16.03 -0.17
N ALA A 72 15.61 15.98 0.19
CA ALA A 72 16.70 15.94 -0.77
C ALA A 72 17.37 14.55 -0.77
N THR A 73 18.60 14.45 -0.26
CA THR A 73 19.40 13.22 -0.28
C THR A 73 19.25 12.40 1.00
N ARG A 74 18.99 13.05 2.13
CA ARG A 74 18.78 12.39 3.42
C ARG A 74 17.39 11.74 3.44
N PRO A 75 17.25 10.53 4.02
CA PRO A 75 16.02 9.76 3.91
C PRO A 75 14.85 10.45 4.63
N LEU A 76 13.66 10.29 4.05
CA LEU A 76 12.39 10.51 4.72
C LEU A 76 11.85 9.16 5.20
N ARG A 77 11.55 9.03 6.49
CA ARG A 77 10.92 7.84 7.08
C ARG A 77 9.42 8.08 7.27
N LEU A 78 8.60 7.16 6.77
CA LEU A 78 7.16 7.14 7.05
C LEU A 78 6.80 5.84 7.78
N TYR A 79 5.90 5.93 8.74
CA TYR A 79 5.46 4.78 9.53
C TYR A 79 4.06 4.33 9.09
N GLY A 80 2.99 5.03 9.47
CA GLY A 80 1.63 4.82 8.94
C GLY A 80 1.11 6.09 8.27
N ALA A 81 0.19 5.97 7.32
CA ALA A 81 -0.45 7.14 6.70
C ALA A 81 -1.67 6.78 5.86
N VAL A 82 -2.51 7.78 5.61
CA VAL A 82 -3.36 7.87 4.42
C VAL A 82 -3.09 9.23 3.79
N PHE A 83 -2.37 9.24 2.67
CA PHE A 83 -1.90 10.46 2.05
C PHE A 83 -2.19 10.47 0.55
N SER A 84 -2.83 11.54 0.10
CA SER A 84 -3.21 11.78 -1.29
C SER A 84 -2.40 12.91 -1.93
N GLY A 85 -1.42 13.44 -1.21
CA GLY A 85 -0.53 14.49 -1.68
C GLY A 85 0.64 13.97 -2.52
N GLN A 86 1.66 14.83 -2.67
CA GLN A 86 2.80 14.56 -3.54
C GLN A 86 4.10 14.45 -2.76
N PHE A 87 4.97 13.55 -3.21
CA PHE A 87 6.37 13.48 -2.80
C PHE A 87 7.28 14.10 -3.86
N VAL A 88 8.16 15.01 -3.42
CA VAL A 88 9.14 15.67 -4.28
C VAL A 88 10.54 15.47 -3.70
N ASN A 89 11.42 14.82 -4.47
CA ASN A 89 12.79 14.54 -4.06
C ASN A 89 13.81 14.96 -5.13
N SER A 90 14.02 16.27 -5.28
CA SER A 90 14.83 16.83 -6.39
C SER A 90 16.28 16.31 -6.50
N ALA A 91 16.80 15.66 -5.45
CA ALA A 91 18.14 15.10 -5.39
C ALA A 91 18.20 13.56 -5.33
N GLY A 92 17.08 12.85 -5.56
CA GLY A 92 17.07 11.39 -5.67
C GLY A 92 17.18 10.61 -4.35
N GLY A 93 16.95 11.25 -3.18
CA GLY A 93 17.04 10.57 -1.89
C GLY A 93 15.93 9.55 -1.62
N GLU A 94 16.05 8.87 -0.48
CA GLU A 94 15.26 7.67 -0.16
C GLU A 94 13.97 7.98 0.62
N LEU A 95 12.89 7.26 0.28
CA LEU A 95 11.70 7.11 1.11
C LEU A 95 11.77 5.75 1.82
N ILE A 96 11.64 5.72 3.15
CA ILE A 96 11.65 4.47 3.92
C ILE A 96 10.30 4.29 4.60
N LYS A 97 9.58 3.22 4.24
CA LYS A 97 8.43 2.74 5.01
C LYS A 97 8.93 1.83 6.14
N GLY A 98 8.99 2.36 7.36
CA GLY A 98 9.80 1.80 8.44
C GLY A 98 9.07 1.03 9.56
N SER A 99 7.75 1.16 9.72
CA SER A 99 6.97 0.43 10.76
C SER A 99 6.24 -0.79 10.20
N LEU A 100 5.54 -1.51 11.08
CA LEU A 100 4.58 -2.56 10.73
C LEU A 100 3.20 -2.02 10.30
N ASP A 101 2.95 -0.71 10.38
CA ASP A 101 1.67 -0.11 10.01
C ASP A 101 1.44 -0.13 8.49
N THR A 102 0.26 0.27 8.05
CA THR A 102 -0.03 0.48 6.63
C THR A 102 0.25 1.93 6.24
N LEU A 103 0.95 2.11 5.12
CA LEU A 103 1.12 3.39 4.42
C LEU A 103 0.29 3.32 3.13
N LEU A 104 -0.82 4.06 3.09
CA LEU A 104 -1.66 4.20 1.91
C LEU A 104 -1.35 5.51 1.18
N LEU A 105 -0.92 5.39 -0.08
CA LEU A 105 -0.61 6.50 -0.97
C LEU A 105 -1.61 6.55 -2.12
N ASN A 106 -2.51 7.54 -2.08
CA ASN A 106 -3.54 7.76 -3.10
C ASN A 106 -3.19 8.89 -4.08
N GLY A 107 -2.10 9.63 -3.81
CA GLY A 107 -1.70 10.78 -4.61
C GLY A 107 -0.91 10.43 -5.86
N ASP A 108 -0.59 11.46 -6.65
CA ASP A 108 0.31 11.37 -7.78
C ASP A 108 1.71 11.84 -7.38
N SER A 109 2.58 10.89 -7.06
CA SER A 109 4.02 11.08 -6.85
C SER A 109 4.83 10.54 -8.03
N SER A 110 4.34 10.66 -9.27
CA SER A 110 5.09 10.26 -10.47
C SER A 110 6.40 11.03 -10.68
N GLY A 111 6.50 12.25 -10.13
CA GLY A 111 7.73 13.05 -10.13
C GLY A 111 8.78 12.60 -9.10
N PHE A 112 8.45 11.67 -8.20
CA PHE A 112 9.43 11.06 -7.31
C PHE A 112 10.39 10.19 -8.13
N THR A 113 11.70 10.38 -7.98
CA THR A 113 12.73 9.69 -8.78
C THR A 113 13.73 8.91 -7.91
N GLY A 114 13.56 8.93 -6.60
CA GLY A 114 14.44 8.23 -5.67
C GLY A 114 14.07 6.78 -5.47
N THR A 115 14.63 6.19 -4.43
CA THR A 115 14.30 4.83 -4.02
C THR A 115 13.30 4.85 -2.89
N THR A 116 12.27 4.01 -2.98
CA THR A 116 11.40 3.65 -1.86
C THR A 116 11.83 2.28 -1.33
N THR A 117 12.18 2.21 -0.05
CA THR A 117 12.44 0.97 0.67
C THR A 117 11.24 0.65 1.55
N VAL A 118 10.56 -0.47 1.28
CA VAL A 118 9.52 -1.01 2.16
C VAL A 118 10.18 -1.96 3.14
N ALA A 119 10.49 -1.45 4.33
CA ALA A 119 11.27 -2.16 5.34
C ALA A 119 10.41 -3.01 6.28
N GLY A 120 9.10 -2.75 6.35
CA GLY A 120 8.15 -3.53 7.13
C GLY A 120 6.71 -3.08 6.88
N GLY A 121 5.77 -3.90 7.35
CA GLY A 121 4.34 -3.63 7.20
C GLY A 121 3.91 -3.61 5.74
N GLU A 122 3.00 -2.70 5.41
CA GLU A 122 2.41 -2.64 4.08
C GLU A 122 2.51 -1.24 3.48
N LEU A 123 2.96 -1.17 2.22
CA LEU A 123 2.81 -0.02 1.35
C LEU A 123 1.72 -0.32 0.33
N ILE A 124 0.65 0.48 0.33
CA ILE A 124 -0.43 0.40 -0.65
C ILE A 124 -0.36 1.63 -1.53
N VAL A 125 -0.20 1.43 -2.84
CA VAL A 125 -0.25 2.52 -3.83
C VAL A 125 -1.57 2.45 -4.58
N GLY A 126 -2.46 3.39 -4.29
CA GLY A 126 -3.82 3.46 -4.80
C GLY A 126 -4.76 2.43 -4.16
N ASP A 127 -5.95 2.89 -3.78
CA ASP A 127 -7.08 2.05 -3.40
C ASP A 127 -8.11 1.90 -4.54
N THR A 128 -9.26 1.28 -4.26
CA THR A 128 -10.33 1.05 -5.24
C THR A 128 -10.92 2.33 -5.85
N ASN A 129 -10.79 3.47 -5.17
CA ASN A 129 -11.25 4.77 -5.66
C ASN A 129 -10.12 5.62 -6.24
N ASN A 130 -8.86 5.21 -6.05
CA ASN A 130 -7.65 5.95 -6.42
C ASN A 130 -6.68 5.09 -7.24
N SER A 131 -7.20 4.33 -8.21
CA SER A 131 -6.40 3.46 -9.09
C SER A 131 -5.46 4.23 -10.03
N ASN A 132 -5.61 5.55 -10.12
CA ASN A 132 -4.70 6.44 -10.81
C ASN A 132 -3.52 6.93 -9.94
N ALA A 133 -3.44 6.53 -8.66
CA ALA A 133 -2.32 6.87 -7.78
C ALA A 133 -0.98 6.39 -8.37
N ARG A 134 0.07 7.17 -8.12
CA ARG A 134 1.40 6.91 -8.69
C ARG A 134 2.49 7.10 -7.66
N LEU A 135 3.45 6.18 -7.64
CA LEU A 135 4.73 6.34 -6.95
C LEU A 135 5.86 6.07 -7.94
N GLY A 136 6.58 7.11 -8.34
CA GLY A 136 7.71 6.99 -9.25
C GLY A 136 8.94 6.32 -8.62
N GLY A 137 10.09 6.47 -9.27
CA GLY A 137 11.37 6.00 -8.76
C GLY A 137 11.52 4.48 -8.80
N THR A 138 12.30 3.93 -7.86
CA THR A 138 12.51 2.48 -7.73
C THR A 138 11.99 1.98 -6.39
N ILE A 139 11.42 0.79 -6.34
CA ILE A 139 10.89 0.18 -5.12
C ILE A 139 11.70 -1.07 -4.75
N SER A 140 12.11 -1.16 -3.48
CA SER A 140 12.72 -2.34 -2.88
C SER A 140 11.85 -2.84 -1.73
N ILE A 141 11.38 -4.09 -1.81
CA ILE A 141 10.54 -4.71 -0.79
C ILE A 141 11.40 -5.68 0.00
N LEU A 142 11.59 -5.39 1.29
CA LEU A 142 12.41 -6.20 2.18
C LEU A 142 11.61 -7.37 2.79
N SER A 143 12.31 -8.24 3.49
CA SER A 143 11.71 -9.37 4.21
C SER A 143 10.67 -8.90 5.22
N GLY A 144 9.48 -9.51 5.20
CA GLY A 144 8.38 -9.19 6.11
C GLY A 144 7.60 -7.92 5.73
N ALA A 145 7.86 -7.36 4.55
CA ALA A 145 7.14 -6.21 4.00
C ALA A 145 6.30 -6.60 2.78
N THR A 146 5.23 -5.83 2.55
CA THR A 146 4.31 -6.03 1.44
C THR A 146 4.14 -4.75 0.62
N LEU A 147 4.17 -4.86 -0.70
CA LEU A 147 3.63 -3.85 -1.62
C LEU A 147 2.31 -4.34 -2.20
N GLY A 148 1.29 -3.48 -2.17
CA GLY A 148 0.00 -3.74 -2.81
C GLY A 148 -0.64 -2.49 -3.42
N GLY A 149 -1.93 -2.61 -3.73
CA GLY A 149 -2.74 -1.52 -4.28
C GLY A 149 -3.07 -1.62 -5.77
N TYR A 150 -3.76 -0.60 -6.27
CA TYR A 150 -4.38 -0.54 -7.60
C TYR A 150 -3.65 0.43 -8.56
N GLY A 151 -2.67 1.18 -8.04
CA GLY A 151 -1.99 2.26 -8.72
C GLY A 151 -0.84 1.81 -9.61
N SER A 152 0.07 2.75 -9.88
CA SER A 152 1.32 2.51 -10.59
C SER A 152 2.53 2.79 -9.71
N VAL A 153 3.50 1.88 -9.72
CA VAL A 153 4.81 2.04 -9.12
C VAL A 153 5.90 2.03 -10.20
N GLY A 154 7.08 2.57 -9.92
CA GLY A 154 8.23 2.42 -10.81
C GLY A 154 8.87 1.02 -10.76
N GLU A 155 10.11 0.89 -11.22
CA GLU A 155 10.85 -0.38 -11.20
C GLU A 155 10.82 -1.00 -9.81
N THR A 156 10.49 -2.30 -9.71
CA THR A 156 10.22 -2.96 -8.44
C THR A 156 11.07 -4.22 -8.27
N THR A 157 11.76 -4.32 -7.15
CA THR A 157 12.47 -5.53 -6.72
C THR A 157 11.87 -6.06 -5.42
N VAL A 158 11.47 -7.33 -5.45
CA VAL A 158 10.94 -8.05 -4.28
C VAL A 158 12.01 -9.01 -3.80
N LEU A 159 12.60 -8.71 -2.64
CA LEU A 159 13.67 -9.52 -2.07
C LEU A 159 13.11 -10.77 -1.35
N ALA A 160 14.01 -11.64 -0.92
CA ALA A 160 13.65 -12.82 -0.14
C ALA A 160 12.82 -12.42 1.09
N GLY A 161 11.67 -13.10 1.29
CA GLY A 161 10.73 -12.79 2.36
C GLY A 161 9.83 -11.57 2.12
N GLY A 162 10.03 -10.81 1.04
CA GLY A 162 9.15 -9.72 0.63
C GLY A 162 7.95 -10.23 -0.15
N VAL A 163 6.86 -9.47 -0.12
CA VAL A 163 5.58 -9.83 -0.76
C VAL A 163 5.13 -8.74 -1.73
N LEU A 164 4.79 -9.16 -2.95
CA LEU A 164 4.02 -8.36 -3.90
C LEU A 164 2.59 -8.90 -3.94
N SER A 165 1.61 -8.09 -3.55
CA SER A 165 0.20 -8.47 -3.48
C SER A 165 -0.66 -7.39 -4.11
N PRO A 166 -0.90 -7.40 -5.44
CA PRO A 166 -1.72 -6.40 -6.11
C PRO A 166 -3.11 -6.31 -5.48
N GLY A 167 -3.66 -5.10 -5.45
CA GLY A 167 -4.99 -4.84 -4.88
C GLY A 167 -5.03 -4.77 -3.35
N ASN A 168 -6.25 -4.93 -2.84
CA ASN A 168 -6.65 -5.17 -1.45
C ASN A 168 -8.05 -5.83 -1.54
N SER A 169 -8.10 -7.05 -2.10
CA SER A 169 -9.11 -7.60 -3.03
C SER A 169 -8.69 -7.48 -4.51
N ILE A 170 -9.42 -8.14 -5.41
CA ILE A 170 -9.17 -8.19 -6.86
C ILE A 170 -8.78 -6.83 -7.44
N GLY A 171 -7.53 -6.68 -7.85
CA GLY A 171 -6.94 -5.44 -8.33
C GLY A 171 -5.88 -5.63 -9.39
N THR A 172 -5.46 -4.51 -9.99
CA THR A 172 -4.32 -4.51 -10.91
C THR A 172 -3.31 -3.47 -10.46
N LEU A 173 -2.10 -3.91 -10.13
CA LEU A 173 -0.97 -3.01 -9.90
C LEU A 173 -0.15 -2.90 -11.18
N THR A 174 0.25 -1.69 -11.55
CA THR A 174 1.16 -1.48 -12.69
C THR A 174 2.58 -1.22 -12.20
N VAL A 175 3.55 -1.92 -12.79
CA VAL A 175 4.99 -1.65 -12.62
C VAL A 175 5.47 -0.94 -13.89
N ASP A 176 5.74 0.35 -13.78
CA ASP A 176 6.22 1.24 -14.83
C ASP A 176 7.74 1.13 -15.00
N GLY A 177 8.19 -0.10 -15.23
CA GLY A 177 9.61 -0.46 -15.28
C GLY A 177 9.75 -1.98 -15.31
N SER A 178 10.89 -2.46 -14.85
CA SER A 178 11.11 -3.90 -14.66
C SER A 178 10.58 -4.38 -13.32
N LEU A 179 10.25 -5.67 -13.24
CA LEU A 179 9.88 -6.37 -12.02
C LEU A 179 10.86 -7.52 -11.78
N GLN A 180 11.50 -7.57 -10.62
CA GLN A 180 12.32 -8.70 -10.19
C GLN A 180 11.71 -9.35 -8.94
N LEU A 181 11.33 -10.63 -9.06
CA LEU A 181 10.98 -11.48 -7.93
C LEU A 181 12.21 -12.34 -7.57
N ALA A 182 12.90 -12.02 -6.47
CA ALA A 182 14.08 -12.77 -6.03
C ALA A 182 13.71 -14.14 -5.48
N SER A 183 14.70 -15.03 -5.35
CA SER A 183 14.51 -16.33 -4.68
C SER A 183 13.95 -16.14 -3.27
N GLY A 184 12.86 -16.83 -2.94
CA GLY A 184 12.20 -16.73 -1.63
C GLY A 184 11.29 -15.51 -1.46
N SER A 185 11.08 -14.70 -2.49
CA SER A 185 9.99 -13.70 -2.52
C SER A 185 8.62 -14.36 -2.75
N THR A 186 7.54 -13.65 -2.45
CA THR A 186 6.16 -14.10 -2.71
C THR A 186 5.42 -13.13 -3.62
N PHE A 187 4.73 -13.68 -4.62
CA PHE A 187 3.69 -12.99 -5.39
C PHE A 187 2.32 -13.52 -4.97
N GLY A 188 1.55 -12.71 -4.24
CA GLY A 188 0.20 -13.01 -3.78
C GLY A 188 -0.83 -12.69 -4.85
N VAL A 189 -1.76 -13.60 -5.08
CA VAL A 189 -2.85 -13.46 -6.07
C VAL A 189 -4.16 -13.94 -5.47
N GLU A 190 -5.16 -13.08 -5.43
CA GLU A 190 -6.54 -13.43 -5.14
C GLU A 190 -7.29 -13.80 -6.42
N ILE A 191 -8.16 -14.81 -6.33
CA ILE A 191 -9.03 -15.25 -7.42
C ILE A 191 -10.47 -15.34 -6.91
N ALA A 192 -11.39 -14.65 -7.59
CA ALA A 192 -12.81 -14.68 -7.32
C ALA A 192 -13.53 -15.78 -8.14
N GLY A 193 -14.67 -16.24 -7.63
CA GLY A 193 -15.46 -17.31 -8.26
C GLY A 193 -16.06 -16.98 -9.63
N ASN A 194 -16.05 -15.71 -10.03
CA ASN A 194 -16.41 -15.26 -11.38
C ASN A 194 -15.20 -15.27 -12.35
N GLY A 195 -14.04 -15.75 -11.91
CA GLY A 195 -12.80 -15.80 -12.70
C GLY A 195 -11.97 -14.51 -12.70
N SER A 196 -12.43 -13.44 -12.03
CA SER A 196 -11.59 -12.26 -11.84
C SER A 196 -10.43 -12.59 -10.89
N SER A 197 -9.25 -12.04 -11.16
CA SER A 197 -8.03 -12.29 -10.39
C SER A 197 -7.19 -11.04 -10.28
N ASP A 198 -6.33 -11.00 -9.26
CA ASP A 198 -5.27 -9.99 -9.18
C ASP A 198 -4.34 -10.08 -10.37
N ARG A 199 -3.81 -8.91 -10.76
CA ARG A 199 -2.86 -8.80 -11.85
C ARG A 199 -1.73 -7.82 -11.52
N VAL A 200 -0.53 -8.17 -11.97
CA VAL A 200 0.55 -7.19 -12.17
C VAL A 200 0.70 -6.92 -13.66
N ASN A 201 0.72 -5.65 -14.03
CA ASN A 201 1.05 -5.23 -15.39
C ASN A 201 2.46 -4.63 -15.41
N VAL A 202 3.43 -5.36 -15.96
CA VAL A 202 4.83 -4.90 -16.04
C VAL A 202 5.07 -4.29 -17.42
N ARG A 203 5.54 -3.04 -17.48
CA ARG A 203 5.76 -2.34 -18.76
C ARG A 203 7.07 -2.73 -19.45
N SER A 204 8.06 -3.21 -18.70
CA SER A 204 9.33 -3.71 -19.23
C SER A 204 9.44 -5.23 -19.02
N MET A 205 10.51 -5.71 -18.37
CA MET A 205 10.76 -7.14 -18.16
C MET A 205 10.32 -7.58 -16.76
N ALA A 206 9.65 -8.74 -16.67
CA ALA A 206 9.39 -9.43 -15.42
C ALA A 206 10.31 -10.65 -15.28
N THR A 207 11.13 -10.68 -14.24
CA THR A 207 12.08 -11.78 -13.96
C THR A 207 11.70 -12.47 -12.66
N ILE A 208 11.54 -13.79 -12.71
CA ILE A 208 11.23 -14.62 -11.54
C ILE A 208 12.41 -15.57 -11.30
N SER A 209 13.20 -15.28 -10.27
CA SER A 209 14.43 -16.00 -9.93
C SER A 209 14.23 -16.90 -8.72
N GLY A 210 13.16 -17.71 -8.71
CA GLY A 210 12.81 -18.60 -7.59
C GLY A 210 11.81 -18.01 -6.57
N GLY A 211 11.01 -17.03 -6.98
CA GLY A 211 9.87 -16.55 -6.19
C GLY A 211 8.70 -17.54 -6.18
N THR A 212 7.88 -17.49 -5.13
CA THR A 212 6.67 -18.31 -4.98
C THR A 212 5.44 -17.53 -5.45
N VAL A 213 4.53 -18.19 -6.16
CA VAL A 213 3.19 -17.64 -6.43
C VAL A 213 2.22 -18.24 -5.41
N ALA A 214 1.62 -17.41 -4.57
CA ALA A 214 0.66 -17.80 -3.55
C ALA A 214 -0.76 -17.41 -4.00
N VAL A 215 -1.62 -18.39 -4.21
CA VAL A 215 -2.99 -18.17 -4.71
C VAL A 215 -4.01 -18.34 -3.60
N THR A 216 -4.85 -17.32 -3.42
CA THR A 216 -5.95 -17.31 -2.45
C THR A 216 -7.29 -17.25 -3.20
N ALA A 217 -8.20 -18.18 -2.90
CA ALA A 217 -9.55 -18.12 -3.44
C ALA A 217 -10.43 -17.22 -2.56
N MET A 218 -11.02 -16.17 -3.13
CA MET A 218 -12.02 -15.37 -2.44
C MET A 218 -13.31 -16.19 -2.28
N ALA A 219 -13.91 -16.14 -1.09
CA ALA A 219 -15.15 -16.85 -0.82
C ALA A 219 -16.25 -16.42 -1.82
N LEU A 220 -16.94 -17.40 -2.41
CA LEU A 220 -18.12 -17.16 -3.24
C LEU A 220 -19.16 -16.40 -2.40
N LYS A 221 -19.50 -15.16 -2.76
CA LYS A 221 -20.72 -14.55 -2.22
C LYS A 221 -21.92 -15.21 -2.90
N LEU A 222 -22.34 -16.37 -2.38
CA LEU A 222 -23.56 -17.03 -2.82
C LEU A 222 -24.75 -16.18 -2.35
N VAL A 223 -25.21 -15.25 -3.18
CA VAL A 223 -26.50 -14.60 -2.95
C VAL A 223 -27.58 -15.62 -3.32
N ILE A 224 -28.06 -16.37 -2.34
CA ILE A 224 -29.30 -17.14 -2.48
C ILE A 224 -30.45 -16.12 -2.54
N LYS A 225 -30.79 -15.62 -3.74
CA LYS A 225 -32.02 -14.84 -3.97
C LYS A 225 -33.21 -15.80 -4.04
N THR A 226 -33.60 -16.37 -2.91
CA THR A 226 -34.90 -17.04 -2.78
C THR A 226 -35.38 -16.97 -1.34
N ALA A 227 -36.09 -15.89 -1.03
CA ALA A 227 -37.10 -15.89 0.02
C ALA A 227 -38.45 -15.67 -0.66
N ARG A 228 -39.06 -16.74 -1.18
CA ARG A 228 -40.51 -16.82 -1.26
C ARG A 228 -40.94 -17.80 -0.18
N THR A 229 -41.64 -17.28 0.82
CA THR A 229 -42.27 -18.09 1.88
C THR A 229 -43.14 -19.15 1.21
N ILE A 230 -42.80 -20.43 1.41
CA ILE A 230 -43.69 -21.54 1.10
C ILE A 230 -43.76 -22.40 2.36
N SER A 231 -44.90 -22.32 3.04
CA SER A 231 -45.24 -23.21 4.15
C SER A 231 -45.46 -24.63 3.63
N SER A 232 -44.59 -25.56 3.99
CA SER A 232 -44.94 -26.92 4.43
C SER A 232 -43.68 -27.77 4.57
N CYS A 233 -43.70 -28.64 5.57
CA CYS A 233 -42.62 -29.48 6.05
C CYS A 233 -42.28 -30.61 5.05
N THR A 234 -41.48 -30.35 4.00
CA THR A 234 -40.90 -31.45 3.18
C THR A 234 -39.57 -31.11 2.47
N LEU A 235 -38.89 -30.00 2.78
CA LEU A 235 -37.69 -29.57 2.04
C LEU A 235 -36.39 -29.49 2.87
N ILE A 236 -36.20 -30.38 3.83
CA ILE A 236 -34.86 -30.58 4.45
C ILE A 236 -34.06 -31.68 3.72
N ARG A 237 -34.72 -32.56 2.94
CA ARG A 237 -34.02 -33.65 2.22
C ARG A 237 -33.33 -33.24 0.91
N VAL A 238 -33.83 -32.23 0.17
CA VAL A 238 -33.27 -31.88 -1.15
C VAL A 238 -31.98 -31.03 -1.06
N LEU A 239 -31.81 -30.28 0.03
CA LEU A 239 -30.62 -29.43 0.24
C LEU A 239 -29.37 -30.21 0.69
N ALA A 240 -29.55 -31.35 1.37
CA ALA A 240 -28.42 -32.20 1.78
C ALA A 240 -27.82 -32.99 0.60
N GLU A 241 -28.64 -33.47 -0.34
CA GLU A 241 -28.15 -34.27 -1.48
C GLU A 241 -27.37 -33.43 -2.50
N ARG A 242 -27.72 -32.16 -2.71
CA ARG A 242 -26.93 -31.25 -3.58
C ARG A 242 -25.66 -30.72 -2.93
N LEU A 243 -25.54 -30.75 -1.60
CA LEU A 243 -24.32 -30.35 -0.90
C LEU A 243 -23.25 -31.46 -0.89
N ILE A 244 -23.66 -32.72 -1.03
CA ILE A 244 -22.76 -33.89 -1.09
C ILE A 244 -22.17 -34.08 -2.51
N LEU A 245 -22.92 -33.72 -3.56
CA LEU A 245 -22.44 -33.86 -4.96
C LEU A 245 -21.32 -32.88 -5.35
N LEU A 246 -21.21 -31.70 -4.71
CA LEU A 246 -20.11 -30.76 -5.00
C LEU A 246 -18.76 -31.10 -4.35
N ARG A 247 -18.67 -32.14 -3.51
CA ARG A 247 -17.38 -32.60 -2.93
C ARG A 247 -16.74 -33.80 -3.64
N ARG A 248 -17.33 -34.34 -4.72
CA ARG A 248 -16.89 -35.63 -5.30
C ARG A 248 -16.34 -35.63 -6.73
N ASP A 249 -16.19 -34.49 -7.40
CA ASP A 249 -15.66 -34.48 -8.76
C ASP A 249 -14.23 -33.93 -8.84
N ARG A 250 -13.24 -34.83 -8.72
CA ARG A 250 -12.17 -35.04 -9.73
C ARG A 250 -11.53 -36.43 -9.57
N PRO A 251 -11.70 -37.37 -10.50
CA PRO A 251 -10.81 -38.52 -10.61
C PRO A 251 -9.47 -38.12 -11.25
N PHE A 252 -8.39 -38.68 -10.73
CA PHE A 252 -7.10 -38.78 -11.41
C PHE A 252 -7.27 -39.63 -12.67
N LEU A 253 -6.75 -39.17 -13.80
CA LEU A 253 -6.44 -40.03 -14.94
C LEU A 253 -4.92 -40.07 -15.12
N THR A 254 -4.48 -41.29 -15.36
CA THR A 254 -3.12 -41.84 -15.48
C THR A 254 -2.16 -41.06 -16.35
#